data_AF-A0A3D0RW05-F1
#
_entry.id   AF-A0A3D0RW05-F1
#
_cell.length_a   1.000
_cell.length_b   1.000
_cell.length_c   1.000
_cell.angle_alpha   90.00
_cell.angle_beta   90.00
_cell.angle_gamma   90.00
#
_symmetry.space_group_name_H-M   'P 1'
#
loop_
_entity.id
_entity.type
_entity.pdbx_description
1 polymer ?
#
loop_
_entity_poly.entity_id
_entity_poly.type
_entity_poly.pdbx_seq_one_letter_code
_entity_poly.pdbx_strand_id
1 'polypeptide(L)' 'MAAGAVVGLGGGAAQAVTTRRKYAATEAVVAYVQDPEANVVHLMVGDREVIVEDHELVARILNAAGGH' A
#
# COMPACT_ATOMS: atom_id res chain seq x y z
N MET A 1 27.46 -12.16 39.57
CA MET A 1 26.02 -11.87 39.42
C MET A 1 25.79 -11.33 38.01
N ALA A 2 25.01 -12.07 37.22
CA ALA A 2 24.45 -11.86 35.87
C ALA A 2 25.08 -10.86 34.87
N ALA A 3 25.54 -11.38 33.73
CA ALA A 3 25.73 -10.64 32.48
C ALA A 3 24.35 -10.44 31.81
N GLY A 4 23.93 -9.17 31.66
CA GLY A 4 22.70 -8.82 30.97
C GLY A 4 22.92 -8.82 29.45
N ALA A 5 22.37 -9.83 28.76
CA ALA A 5 22.34 -9.85 27.30
C ALA A 5 21.28 -8.84 26.81
N VAL A 6 21.71 -7.77 26.17
CA VAL A 6 20.83 -6.87 25.43
C VAL A 6 20.44 -7.57 24.13
N VAL A 7 19.23 -8.14 24.11
CA VAL A 7 18.62 -8.61 22.85
C VAL A 7 18.15 -7.36 22.10
N GLY A 8 19.00 -6.85 21.22
CA GLY A 8 18.58 -5.88 20.22
C GLY A 8 17.55 -6.55 19.33
N LEU A 9 16.27 -6.20 19.49
CA LEU A 9 15.24 -6.50 18.52
C LEU A 9 15.60 -5.74 17.24
N GLY A 10 16.36 -6.40 16.37
CA GLY A 10 16.59 -5.96 15.01
C GLY A 10 15.25 -5.90 14.30
N GLY A 11 14.66 -4.70 14.26
CA GLY A 11 13.55 -4.37 13.38
C GLY A 11 14.01 -4.52 11.94
N GLY A 12 13.93 -5.73 11.42
CA GLY A 12 14.04 -5.96 9.99
C GLY A 12 12.84 -5.31 9.33
N ALA A 13 13.06 -4.19 8.65
CA ALA A 13 12.06 -3.64 7.74
C ALA A 13 11.73 -4.74 6.74
N ALA A 14 10.50 -5.26 6.80
CA ALA A 14 10.02 -6.20 5.81
C ALA A 14 10.04 -5.47 4.46
N GLN A 15 11.06 -5.76 3.65
CA GLN A 15 11.16 -5.28 2.28
C GLN A 15 10.01 -5.92 1.53
N ALA A 16 8.92 -5.16 1.36
CA ALA A 16 7.75 -5.63 0.63
C ALA A 16 8.19 -5.93 -0.80
N VAL A 17 8.34 -7.22 -1.12
CA VAL A 17 8.63 -7.68 -2.48
C VAL A 17 7.38 -7.43 -3.31
N THR A 18 7.35 -6.29 -3.99
CA THR A 18 6.37 -6.01 -5.04
C THR A 18 6.69 -6.91 -6.22
N THR A 19 6.02 -8.06 -6.28
CA THR A 19 6.06 -8.94 -7.44
C THR A 19 5.22 -8.27 -8.51
N ARG A 20 5.87 -7.74 -9.55
CA ARG A 20 5.19 -7.19 -10.73
C ARG A 20 4.39 -8.33 -11.37
N ARG A 21 3.09 -8.39 -11.11
CA ARG A 21 2.21 -9.44 -11.67
C ARG A 21 2.19 -9.34 -13.19
N LYS A 22 1.90 -10.47 -13.85
CA LYS A 22 1.76 -10.57 -15.32
C LYS A 22 0.73 -9.60 -15.94
N TYR A 23 -0.15 -9.02 -15.13
CA TYR A 23 -1.16 -8.03 -15.54
C TYR A 23 -0.81 -6.61 -15.04
N ALA A 24 0.47 -6.27 -14.99
CA ALA A 24 0.87 -4.90 -14.69
C ALA A 24 0.36 -3.97 -15.80
N ALA A 25 -0.25 -2.85 -15.39
CA ALA A 25 -0.74 -1.85 -16.33
C ALA A 25 0.42 -1.33 -17.20
N THR A 26 0.22 -1.36 -18.51
CA THR A 26 1.15 -0.80 -19.51
C THR A 26 0.79 0.63 -19.91
N GLU A 27 -0.34 1.13 -19.42
CA GLU A 27 -0.92 2.45 -19.72
C GLU A 27 -0.95 3.31 -18.45
N ALA A 28 -1.22 4.61 -18.61
CA ALA A 28 -1.37 5.51 -17.47
C ALA A 28 -2.49 5.03 -16.55
N VAL A 29 -2.19 5.01 -15.24
CA VAL A 29 -3.13 4.60 -14.21
C VAL A 29 -3.51 5.82 -13.38
N VAL A 30 -4.80 6.07 -13.26
CA VAL A 30 -5.34 7.08 -12.34
C VAL A 30 -6.06 6.35 -11.22
N ALA A 31 -5.63 6.58 -9.98
CA ALA A 31 -6.29 6.05 -8.79
C ALA A 31 -6.99 7.18 -8.06
N TYR A 32 -8.25 6.98 -7.67
CA TYR A 32 -8.96 7.88 -6.78
C TYR A 32 -9.71 7.09 -5.70
N VAL A 33 -9.82 7.71 -4.54
CA VAL A 33 -10.58 7.18 -3.40
C VAL A 33 -11.85 8.04 -3.32
N GLN A 34 -13.01 7.44 -3.55
CA GLN A 34 -14.29 8.16 -3.54
C GLN A 34 -14.71 8.52 -2.11
N ASP A 35 -14.51 7.59 -1.17
CA ASP A 35 -14.82 7.76 0.25
C ASP A 35 -13.66 7.20 1.08
N PRO A 36 -12.97 8.03 1.89
CA PRO A 36 -11.85 7.59 2.72
C PRO A 36 -12.24 6.57 3.80
N GLU A 37 -13.52 6.49 4.19
CA GLU A 37 -14.01 5.51 5.18
C GLU A 37 -14.47 4.19 4.53
N ALA A 38 -14.77 4.21 3.24
CA ALA A 38 -15.30 3.04 2.53
C ALA A 38 -14.25 1.94 2.27
N ASN A 39 -12.96 2.25 2.38
CA ASN A 39 -11.85 1.32 2.10
C ASN A 39 -11.83 0.77 0.66
N VAL A 40 -12.31 1.58 -0.29
CA VAL A 40 -12.37 1.25 -1.71
C VAL A 40 -11.54 2.22 -2.52
N VAL A 41 -10.72 1.68 -3.43
CA VAL A 41 -9.95 2.45 -4.41
C VAL A 41 -10.45 2.11 -5.81
N HIS A 42 -10.74 3.16 -6.58
CA HIS A 42 -11.06 3.05 -7.99
C HIS A 42 -9.80 3.30 -8.81
N LEU A 43 -9.44 2.35 -9.65
CA LEU A 43 -8.30 2.44 -10.56
C LEU A 43 -8.79 2.48 -12.00
N MET A 44 -8.52 3.57 -12.69
CA MET A 44 -8.70 3.68 -14.13
C MET A 44 -7.39 3.33 -14.85
N VAL A 45 -7.47 2.39 -15.80
CA VAL A 45 -6.38 1.97 -16.68
C VAL A 45 -6.86 2.13 -18.13
N GLY A 46 -6.49 3.25 -18.76
CA GLY A 46 -7.14 3.66 -20.01
C GLY A 46 -8.64 3.83 -19.79
N ASP A 47 -9.46 3.10 -20.55
CA ASP A 47 -10.93 3.10 -20.44
C ASP A 47 -11.49 2.05 -19.46
N ARG A 48 -10.62 1.25 -18.84
CA ARG A 48 -11.03 0.18 -17.92
C ARG A 48 -11.01 0.66 -16.49
N GLU A 49 -12.13 0.52 -15.79
CA GLU A 49 -12.23 0.74 -14.36
C GLU A 49 -12.07 -0.58 -13.58
N VAL A 50 -11.26 -0.54 -12.53
CA VAL A 50 -11.04 -1.64 -11.60
C VAL A 50 -11.30 -1.14 -10.19
N ILE A 51 -12.19 -1.82 -9.48
CA ILE A 51 -12.52 -1.51 -8.09
C ILE A 51 -11.71 -2.46 -7.21
N VAL A 52 -10.95 -1.90 -6.27
CA VAL A 52 -10.14 -2.65 -5.32
C VAL A 52 -10.59 -2.30 -3.91
N GLU A 53 -11.09 -3.30 -3.20
CA GLU A 53 -11.42 -3.21 -1.78
C GLU A 53 -10.19 -3.65 -0.97
N ASP A 54 -9.46 -2.68 -0.41
CA ASP A 54 -8.25 -2.94 0.38
C ASP A 54 -8.00 -1.77 1.35
N HIS A 55 -8.27 -2.02 2.63
CA HIS A 55 -8.11 -1.04 3.71
C HIS A 55 -6.66 -0.55 3.86
N GLU A 56 -5.67 -1.43 3.76
CA GLU A 56 -4.26 -1.02 3.94
C GLU A 56 -3.77 -0.18 2.76
N LEU A 57 -4.21 -0.53 1.54
CA LEU A 57 -3.89 0.25 0.35
C LEU A 57 -4.53 1.64 0.42
N VAL A 58 -5.80 1.73 0.81
CA VAL A 58 -6.50 3.00 0.98
C VAL A 58 -5.78 3.86 2.01
N ALA A 59 -5.47 3.32 3.18
CA ALA A 59 -4.73 4.03 4.22
C ALA A 59 -3.37 4.52 3.72
N ARG A 60 -2.64 3.71 2.94
CA ARG A 60 -1.35 4.10 2.35
C ARG A 60 -1.50 5.23 1.34
N ILE A 61 -2.53 5.19 0.50
CA ILE A 61 -2.82 6.24 -0.49
C ILE A 61 -3.21 7.54 0.22
N LEU A 62 -4.07 7.47 1.24
CA LEU A 62 -4.48 8.63 2.03
C LEU A 62 -3.30 9.25 2.79
N ASN A 63 -2.45 8.43 3.42
CA ASN A 63 -1.23 8.89 4.10
C ASN A 63 -0.22 9.53 3.12
N ALA A 64 -0.17 9.07 1.87
CA ALA A 64 0.67 9.66 0.82
C ALA A 64 0.07 10.96 0.25
N ALA A 65 -1.26 11.07 0.21
CA ALA A 65 -1.97 12.23 -0.32
C ALA A 65 -2.13 13.38 0.70
N GLY A 66 -2.18 13.06 1.99
CA GLY A 66 -2.28 14.02 3.09
C GLY A 66 -1.24 13.72 4.17
N GLY A 67 -0.18 14.52 4.21
CA GLY A 67 0.82 14.46 5.26
C GLY A 67 0.50 15.45 6.38
N HIS A 68 -0.07 14.96 7.47
CA HIS A 68 0.27 15.22 8.89
C HIS A 68 -0.83 14.77 9.85
#